data_AF-A0A3D5EQC4-F1
#
_entry.id   AF-A0A3D5EQC4-F1
#
_cell.length_a   1.000
_cell.length_b   1.000
_cell.length_c   1.000
_cell.angle_alpha   90.00
_cell.angle_beta   90.00
_cell.angle_gamma   90.00
#
_symmetry.space_group_name_H-M   'P 1'
#
loop_
_entity.id
_entity.type
_entity.pdbx_description
1 polymer ?
#
loop_
_entity_poly.entity_id
_entity_poly.type
_entity_poly.pdbx_seq_one_letter_code
_entity_poly.pdbx_strand_id
1 'polypeptide(L)'
;MKKLNLISLAVVVALAGCSDDDDKSSTKTLTVENTLAVGSEQCVNGGTETLTGADSNDNGELDSAEVTDSTVSCNAPATSLTASQLAPLTDNDWFKSAQVKVATSEENIAAVVKESGKAKNVILFVGDGMGISTVTAARIMAGQLEGKLGEEHQLSFEKLPFSGFAKTYNVDAQTPDSAGTMTAMASGVKTDAGVIGVDENIERGNCATVAGNELVTATELAEIAGKSTGIVSTARITHATPAATYAKSADRNWEDVSDMPEAAVAAGCEDIASQLVNFEANLEARYEGLDVDGLEVVMGGGRRHFLPKDAAYNSADAVSSVEGDRTDGRDLTAEWKAKYPAGQYVMDQAGFDAINADTTERVFGLFNETHMQYEADRANDVAGEPSLSEMTAKAIDVLDNNDKGFFLTVEAGRIDHAHHAGNAYNALSDTVELSKAVQVALDKTSIEDTLIIVTADHSHVFTIAGYPKRGNPILGKVVPVGSDEPSLAADNMPYTTVGYTNGGGFRDLGDETDADVGYDFAPVTGRVDLTDVDTTTPGFHQEAVVPLGSETHAAEDVGVYAVGPGAHLVTGTNEQSLIFHVMDYAADLVKQADAKLAQ
;
A
#
# COMPACT_ATOMS: atom_id res chain seq x y z
N MET A 1 49.13 -1.69 -6.11
CA MET A 1 50.18 -1.72 -5.06
C MET A 1 49.51 -2.03 -3.72
N LYS A 2 49.65 -3.25 -3.20
CA LYS A 2 49.22 -3.60 -1.84
C LYS A 2 50.46 -3.56 -0.94
N LYS A 3 50.45 -2.67 0.05
CA LYS A 3 51.52 -2.52 1.05
C LYS A 3 51.51 -3.74 1.98
N LEU A 4 52.68 -4.34 2.13
CA LEU A 4 53.01 -5.36 3.12
C LEU A 4 53.12 -4.67 4.50
N ASN A 5 52.33 -5.11 5.48
CA ASN A 5 52.56 -4.72 6.88
C ASN A 5 53.46 -5.78 7.53
N LEU A 6 54.59 -5.32 8.07
CA LEU A 6 55.53 -6.12 8.85
C LEU A 6 54.81 -6.80 10.03
N ILE A 7 54.94 -8.12 10.13
CA ILE A 7 54.65 -8.86 11.36
C ILE A 7 55.91 -8.78 12.22
N SER A 8 55.76 -8.14 13.38
CA SER A 8 56.76 -8.10 14.45
C SER A 8 56.98 -9.53 14.96
N LEU A 9 58.14 -10.11 14.63
CA LEU A 9 58.61 -11.39 15.14
C LEU A 9 59.11 -11.20 16.59
N ALA A 10 58.27 -11.48 17.59
CA ALA A 10 58.71 -11.53 18.98
C ALA A 10 59.32 -12.90 19.24
N VAL A 11 60.62 -13.03 19.00
CA VAL A 11 61.39 -14.23 19.36
C VAL A 11 61.61 -14.22 20.88
N VAL A 12 60.95 -15.12 21.61
CA VAL A 12 61.26 -15.37 23.02
C VAL A 12 62.28 -16.50 23.08
N VAL A 13 63.56 -16.16 23.20
CA VAL A 13 64.63 -17.13 23.45
C VAL A 13 64.64 -17.46 24.95
N ALA A 14 64.19 -18.66 25.31
CA ALA A 14 64.36 -19.19 26.66
C ALA A 14 65.69 -19.96 26.73
N LEU A 15 66.75 -19.30 27.19
CA LEU A 15 68.04 -19.96 27.51
C LEU A 15 67.96 -20.57 28.92
N ALA A 16 67.80 -21.89 28.99
CA ALA A 16 68.01 -22.65 30.23
C ALA A 16 69.51 -22.99 30.37
N GLY A 17 70.23 -22.21 31.17
CA GLY A 17 71.62 -22.48 31.53
C GLY A 17 71.73 -23.34 32.79
N CYS A 18 72.37 -24.50 32.68
CA CYS A 18 73.02 -25.19 33.79
C CYS A 18 74.53 -25.26 33.48
N SER A 19 75.37 -24.77 34.38
CA SER A 19 76.84 -24.83 34.28
C SER A 19 77.36 -26.13 34.88
N ASP A 20 78.35 -26.76 34.24
CA ASP A 20 79.73 -26.98 34.74
C ASP A 20 80.51 -27.97 33.84
N ASP A 21 81.79 -27.62 33.62
CA ASP A 21 82.99 -28.38 33.23
C ASP A 21 83.18 -29.04 31.83
N ASP A 22 84.21 -28.49 31.16
CA ASP A 22 85.27 -29.03 30.27
C ASP A 22 85.00 -30.12 29.21
N ASP A 23 85.32 -29.71 27.97
CA ASP A 23 85.83 -30.48 26.83
C ASP A 23 84.90 -31.56 26.21
N LYS A 24 83.89 -31.05 25.50
CA LYS A 24 83.30 -31.61 24.26
C LYS A 24 82.55 -30.47 23.59
N SER A 25 82.61 -30.37 22.27
CA SER A 25 81.72 -29.51 21.47
C SER A 25 80.26 -29.77 21.88
N SER A 26 79.73 -29.00 22.83
CA SER A 26 78.35 -29.10 23.26
C SER A 26 77.53 -28.32 22.25
N THR A 27 77.12 -28.98 21.18
CA THR A 27 76.21 -28.42 20.19
C THR A 27 74.97 -27.93 20.93
N LYS A 28 74.74 -26.61 20.97
CA LYS A 28 73.60 -26.04 21.67
C LYS A 28 72.34 -26.39 20.90
N THR A 29 71.37 -27.04 21.54
CA THR A 29 70.08 -27.27 20.90
C THR A 29 69.23 -26.02 21.03
N LEU A 30 68.76 -25.49 19.90
CA LEU A 30 67.83 -24.37 19.83
C LEU A 30 66.43 -24.87 19.49
N THR A 31 65.44 -24.18 20.06
CA THR A 31 64.01 -24.38 19.79
C THR A 31 63.42 -23.06 19.32
N VAL A 32 62.75 -23.07 18.17
CA VAL A 32 62.06 -21.90 17.61
C VAL A 32 60.58 -22.24 17.45
N GLU A 33 59.72 -21.41 18.02
CA GLU A 33 58.27 -21.52 17.87
C GLU A 33 57.75 -20.50 16.86
N ASN A 34 57.12 -21.00 15.80
CA ASN A 34 56.46 -20.20 14.78
C ASN A 34 54.95 -20.29 14.95
N THR A 35 54.26 -19.15 14.96
CA THR A 35 52.80 -19.12 14.95
C THR A 35 52.27 -19.45 13.56
N LEU A 36 51.44 -20.48 13.45
CA LEU A 36 50.69 -20.80 12.23
C LEU A 36 49.39 -20.00 12.20
N ALA A 37 49.19 -19.27 11.10
CA ALA A 37 47.97 -18.49 10.89
C ALA A 37 46.73 -19.38 10.72
N VAL A 38 45.57 -18.85 11.14
CA VAL A 38 44.27 -19.45 10.82
C VAL A 38 44.11 -19.57 9.30
N GLY A 39 43.68 -20.74 8.82
CA GLY A 39 43.57 -21.06 7.39
C GLY A 39 44.85 -21.61 6.76
N SER A 40 45.91 -21.87 7.54
CA SER A 40 47.10 -22.58 7.02
C SER A 40 46.75 -24.02 6.58
N GLU A 41 47.44 -24.54 5.56
CA GLU A 41 47.22 -25.90 5.05
C GLU A 41 47.44 -26.98 6.13
N GLN A 42 48.30 -26.71 7.11
CA GLN A 42 48.67 -27.65 8.17
C GLN A 42 47.75 -27.55 9.40
N CYS A 43 47.30 -26.34 9.74
CA CYS A 43 46.36 -26.09 10.84
C CYS A 43 45.30 -25.06 10.43
N VAL A 44 44.10 -25.53 10.07
CA VAL A 44 43.00 -24.67 9.62
C VAL A 44 42.55 -23.66 10.69
N ASN A 45 42.69 -23.99 11.97
CA ASN A 45 42.35 -23.12 13.11
C ASN A 45 43.56 -22.34 13.66
N GLY A 46 44.67 -22.31 12.92
CA GLY A 46 45.96 -21.85 13.39
C GLY A 46 46.57 -22.83 14.38
N GLY A 47 47.80 -22.55 14.80
CA GLY A 47 48.56 -23.45 15.66
C GLY A 47 49.96 -22.91 15.92
N THR A 48 50.84 -23.76 16.44
CA THR A 48 52.26 -23.46 16.62
C THR A 48 53.07 -24.56 15.99
N GLU A 49 54.04 -24.20 15.15
CA GLU A 49 55.09 -25.11 14.69
C GLU A 49 56.33 -24.89 15.55
N THR A 50 56.81 -25.96 16.17
CA THR A 50 58.04 -25.95 16.98
C THR A 50 59.14 -26.63 16.18
N LEU A 51 60.18 -25.88 15.83
CA LEU A 51 61.38 -26.39 15.16
C LEU A 51 62.48 -26.58 16.20
N THR A 52 63.16 -27.74 16.17
CA THR A 52 64.32 -27.99 17.05
C THR A 52 65.52 -28.51 16.27
N GLY A 53 66.70 -28.07 16.67
CA GLY A 53 67.94 -28.46 16.01
C GLY A 53 69.17 -27.99 16.77
N ALA A 54 70.32 -28.55 16.42
CA ALA A 54 71.58 -28.19 17.04
C ALA A 54 72.21 -27.03 16.28
N ASP A 55 72.44 -25.91 16.95
CA ASP A 55 73.20 -24.75 16.46
C ASP A 55 74.65 -25.18 16.25
N SER A 56 74.92 -25.60 15.02
CA SER A 56 76.14 -26.27 14.62
C SER A 56 77.23 -25.28 14.26
N ASN A 57 76.85 -24.03 13.98
CA ASN A 57 77.74 -22.92 13.69
C ASN A 57 77.90 -21.94 14.87
N ASP A 58 77.18 -22.18 15.98
CA ASP A 58 77.18 -21.42 17.26
C ASP A 58 76.83 -19.93 17.07
N ASN A 59 75.96 -19.63 16.10
CA ASN A 59 75.54 -18.26 15.78
C ASN A 59 74.33 -17.77 16.60
N GLY A 60 73.69 -18.65 17.36
CA GLY A 60 72.53 -18.35 18.21
C GLY A 60 71.19 -18.30 17.47
N GLU A 61 71.14 -18.67 16.20
CA GLU A 61 69.94 -18.76 15.36
C GLU A 61 69.78 -20.20 14.85
N LEU A 62 68.53 -20.65 14.65
CA LEU A 62 68.29 -22.00 14.12
C LEU A 62 68.14 -21.92 12.59
N ASP A 63 69.22 -22.22 11.87
CA ASP A 63 69.23 -22.19 10.41
C ASP A 63 68.41 -23.37 9.83
N SER A 64 67.88 -23.22 8.61
CA SER A 64 67.05 -24.26 7.97
C SER A 64 67.78 -25.60 7.78
N ALA A 65 69.11 -25.58 7.70
CA ALA A 65 69.93 -26.79 7.58
C ALA A 65 70.20 -27.49 8.93
N GLU A 66 69.91 -26.80 10.04
CA GLU A 66 70.16 -27.25 11.41
C GLU A 66 68.90 -27.83 12.07
N VAL A 67 67.72 -27.55 11.51
CA VAL A 67 66.44 -28.12 11.94
C VAL A 67 66.47 -29.64 11.77
N THR A 68 66.38 -30.37 12.87
CA THR A 68 66.35 -31.84 12.89
C THR A 68 64.97 -32.41 13.19
N ASP A 69 64.09 -31.63 13.80
CA ASP A 69 62.71 -32.03 14.09
C ASP A 69 61.73 -30.84 13.98
N SER A 70 60.52 -31.11 13.51
CA SER A 70 59.41 -30.15 13.44
C SER A 70 58.14 -30.79 13.99
N THR A 71 57.58 -30.18 15.03
CA THR A 71 56.31 -30.61 15.62
C THR A 71 55.27 -29.52 15.46
N VAL A 72 54.17 -29.85 14.78
CA VAL A 72 53.03 -28.95 14.61
C VAL A 72 51.95 -29.27 15.65
N SER A 73 51.55 -28.26 16.42
CA SER A 73 50.42 -28.33 17.35
C SER A 73 49.29 -27.43 16.87
N CYS A 74 48.22 -28.02 16.35
CA CYS A 74 47.06 -27.27 15.89
C CYS A 74 46.16 -26.86 17.06
N ASN A 75 45.61 -25.65 16.99
CA ASN A 75 44.57 -25.21 17.92
C ASN A 75 43.36 -26.14 17.81
N ALA A 76 42.80 -26.52 18.97
CA ALA A 76 41.55 -27.27 19.01
C ALA A 76 40.43 -26.46 18.31
N PRO A 77 39.46 -27.13 17.67
CA PRO A 77 38.28 -26.47 17.14
C PRO A 77 37.59 -25.64 18.24
N ALA A 78 37.23 -24.39 17.93
CA ALA A 78 36.48 -23.54 18.85
C ALA A 78 35.14 -24.21 19.19
N THR A 79 34.79 -24.27 20.48
CA THR A 79 33.52 -24.85 20.97
C THR A 79 32.41 -23.81 21.15
N SER A 80 32.73 -22.53 20.97
CA SER A 80 31.79 -21.40 21.02
C SER A 80 32.32 -20.22 20.22
N LEU A 81 31.42 -19.31 19.83
CA LEU A 81 31.78 -18.04 19.22
C LEU A 81 32.27 -17.07 20.28
N THR A 82 33.40 -16.42 20.04
CA THR A 82 33.91 -15.37 20.93
C THR A 82 33.21 -14.04 20.68
N ALA A 83 33.20 -13.15 21.68
CA ALA A 83 32.66 -11.80 21.52
C ALA A 83 33.34 -11.03 20.37
N SER A 84 34.65 -11.21 20.18
CA SER A 84 35.39 -10.58 19.08
C SER A 84 34.98 -11.08 17.69
N GLN A 85 34.56 -12.35 17.58
CA GLN A 85 34.06 -12.91 16.32
C GLN A 85 32.63 -12.46 16.03
N LEU A 86 31.85 -12.18 17.08
CA LEU A 86 30.47 -11.69 16.96
C LEU A 86 30.39 -10.17 16.79
N ALA A 87 31.38 -9.40 17.26
CA ALA A 87 31.36 -7.95 17.23
C ALA A 87 31.01 -7.36 15.85
N PRO A 88 31.57 -7.83 14.70
CA PRO A 88 31.19 -7.31 13.39
C PRO A 88 29.71 -7.52 13.03
N LEU A 89 29.06 -8.55 13.59
CA LEU A 89 27.62 -8.78 13.45
C LEU A 89 26.83 -7.89 14.42
N THR A 90 27.14 -7.97 15.71
CA THR A 90 26.37 -7.29 16.76
C THR A 90 26.50 -5.78 16.73
N ASP A 91 27.60 -5.25 16.17
CA ASP A 91 27.82 -3.81 16.02
C ASP A 91 27.21 -3.24 14.73
N ASN A 92 26.81 -4.09 13.77
CA ASN A 92 26.22 -3.68 12.50
C ASN A 92 24.79 -3.13 12.69
N ASP A 93 24.50 -1.98 12.09
CA ASP A 93 23.21 -1.30 12.26
C ASP A 93 22.02 -2.10 11.69
N TRP A 94 22.20 -2.85 10.59
CA TRP A 94 21.16 -3.74 10.05
C TRP A 94 20.85 -4.89 11.01
N PHE A 95 21.88 -5.42 11.65
CA PHE A 95 21.71 -6.50 12.63
C PHE A 95 20.93 -5.98 13.85
N LYS A 96 21.31 -4.81 14.38
CA LYS A 96 20.62 -4.16 15.51
C LYS A 96 19.18 -3.80 15.18
N SER A 97 18.93 -3.19 14.02
CA SER A 97 17.58 -2.77 13.62
C SER A 97 16.65 -3.97 13.43
N ALA A 98 17.15 -5.07 12.87
CA ALA A 98 16.41 -6.32 12.76
C ALA A 98 16.08 -6.92 14.15
N GLN A 99 17.03 -6.91 15.10
CA GLN A 99 16.77 -7.37 16.46
C GLN A 99 15.69 -6.54 17.17
N VAL A 100 15.73 -5.21 17.01
CA VAL A 100 14.68 -4.32 17.53
C VAL A 100 13.34 -4.67 16.91
N LYS A 101 13.28 -4.87 15.58
CA LYS A 101 12.02 -5.21 14.91
C LYS A 101 11.44 -6.54 15.41
N VAL A 102 12.27 -7.55 15.68
CA VAL A 102 11.82 -8.82 16.28
C VAL A 102 11.21 -8.58 17.66
N ALA A 103 11.86 -7.79 18.52
CA ALA A 103 11.33 -7.47 19.85
C ALA A 103 10.00 -6.70 19.75
N THR A 104 9.92 -5.69 18.87
CA THR A 104 8.69 -4.93 18.65
C THR A 104 7.55 -5.81 18.11
N SER A 105 7.83 -6.81 17.26
CA SER A 105 6.80 -7.74 16.80
C SER A 105 6.22 -8.58 17.94
N GLU A 106 7.05 -9.05 18.88
CA GLU A 106 6.57 -9.77 20.08
C GLU A 106 5.71 -8.87 20.96
N GLU A 107 6.11 -7.60 21.14
CA GLU A 107 5.33 -6.60 21.88
C GLU A 107 3.96 -6.36 21.23
N ASN A 108 3.92 -6.22 19.90
CA ASN A 108 2.66 -6.02 19.15
C ASN A 108 1.71 -7.23 19.29
N ILE A 109 2.23 -8.46 19.21
CA ILE A 109 1.44 -9.69 19.39
C ILE A 109 0.90 -9.83 20.82
N ALA A 110 1.65 -9.34 21.81
CA ALA A 110 1.24 -9.34 23.20
C ALA A 110 0.20 -8.25 23.49
N ALA A 111 0.30 -7.09 22.84
CA ALA A 111 -0.55 -5.92 23.07
C ALA A 111 -1.88 -5.95 22.29
N VAL A 112 -1.94 -6.64 21.15
CA VAL A 112 -3.16 -6.66 20.32
C VAL A 112 -4.37 -7.24 21.06
N VAL A 113 -5.51 -6.56 20.94
CA VAL A 113 -6.79 -7.02 21.47
C VAL A 113 -7.30 -8.19 20.61
N LYS A 114 -7.47 -9.34 21.25
CA LYS A 114 -7.82 -10.61 20.56
C LYS A 114 -9.27 -11.00 20.74
N GLU A 115 -10.02 -10.32 21.60
CA GLU A 115 -11.42 -10.59 21.80
C GLU A 115 -12.29 -9.97 20.68
N SER A 116 -13.30 -10.72 20.26
CA SER A 116 -14.34 -10.27 19.32
C SER A 116 -15.14 -9.09 19.90
N GLY A 117 -15.62 -8.20 19.04
CA GLY A 117 -16.52 -7.09 19.40
C GLY A 117 -15.88 -6.00 20.27
N LYS A 118 -14.55 -5.82 20.17
CA LYS A 118 -13.80 -4.80 20.92
C LYS A 118 -13.50 -3.53 20.14
N ALA A 119 -13.60 -3.56 18.82
CA ALA A 119 -13.54 -2.36 18.01
C ALA A 119 -14.85 -1.56 18.17
N LYS A 120 -14.75 -0.40 18.83
CA LYS A 120 -15.75 0.67 18.77
C LYS A 120 -15.86 1.19 17.34
N ASN A 121 -14.71 1.41 16.69
CA ASN A 121 -14.64 1.98 15.35
C ASN A 121 -13.95 1.03 14.36
N VAL A 122 -14.38 1.06 13.11
CA VAL A 122 -13.72 0.33 12.00
C VAL A 122 -13.46 1.31 10.87
N ILE A 123 -12.23 1.32 10.36
CA ILE A 123 -11.84 2.09 9.18
C ILE A 123 -11.23 1.15 8.15
N LEU A 124 -11.82 1.10 6.95
CA LEU A 124 -11.29 0.40 5.80
C LEU A 124 -10.76 1.41 4.79
N PHE A 125 -9.44 1.44 4.60
CA PHE A 125 -8.79 2.18 3.53
C PHE A 125 -8.57 1.27 2.32
N VAL A 126 -8.98 1.75 1.14
CA VAL A 126 -8.79 1.07 -0.15
C VAL A 126 -8.00 1.98 -1.07
N GLY A 127 -6.79 1.57 -1.45
CA GLY A 127 -6.11 2.15 -2.61
C GLY A 127 -6.55 1.39 -3.86
N ASP A 128 -7.45 1.96 -4.64
CA ASP A 128 -7.97 1.31 -5.86
C ASP A 128 -6.79 1.07 -6.82
N GLY A 129 -6.54 -0.17 -7.23
CA GLY A 129 -5.37 -0.53 -8.05
C GLY A 129 -4.01 -0.47 -7.33
N MET A 130 -3.95 -0.30 -6.01
CA MET A 130 -2.69 -0.14 -5.26
C MET A 130 -1.94 -1.47 -5.01
N GLY A 131 -1.42 -2.06 -6.09
CA GLY A 131 -0.60 -3.27 -6.06
C GLY A 131 0.72 -3.16 -5.30
N ILE A 132 1.41 -4.29 -5.09
CA ILE A 132 2.69 -4.33 -4.38
C ILE A 132 3.79 -3.51 -5.08
N SER A 133 3.79 -3.48 -6.42
CA SER A 133 4.69 -2.62 -7.19
C SER A 133 4.38 -1.14 -6.97
N THR A 134 3.11 -0.74 -6.96
CA THR A 134 2.66 0.62 -6.64
C THR A 134 3.09 1.04 -5.25
N VAL A 135 2.82 0.21 -4.23
CA VAL A 135 3.26 0.45 -2.84
C VAL A 135 4.78 0.65 -2.75
N THR A 136 5.55 -0.21 -3.42
CA THR A 136 7.03 -0.14 -3.41
C THR A 136 7.54 1.12 -4.10
N ALA A 137 6.98 1.49 -5.25
CA ALA A 137 7.38 2.69 -5.97
C ALA A 137 6.97 3.96 -5.20
N ALA A 138 5.78 3.98 -4.60
CA ALA A 138 5.27 5.11 -3.84
C ALA A 138 6.09 5.37 -2.57
N ARG A 139 6.51 4.32 -1.83
CA ARG A 139 7.41 4.52 -0.68
C ARG A 139 8.75 5.13 -1.09
N ILE A 140 9.29 4.73 -2.25
CA ILE A 140 10.56 5.25 -2.75
C ILE A 140 10.37 6.72 -3.13
N MET A 141 9.29 7.05 -3.85
CA MET A 141 8.92 8.43 -4.19
C MET A 141 8.77 9.29 -2.92
N ALA A 142 8.01 8.82 -1.93
CA ALA A 142 7.79 9.53 -0.67
C ALA A 142 9.12 9.83 0.04
N GLY A 143 10.01 8.85 0.17
CA GLY A 143 11.33 9.08 0.77
C GLY A 143 12.21 10.04 -0.05
N GLN A 144 12.12 10.01 -1.38
CA GLN A 144 12.84 10.94 -2.26
C GLN A 144 12.32 12.37 -2.14
N LEU A 145 11.00 12.56 -2.00
CA LEU A 145 10.38 13.86 -1.72
C LEU A 145 10.82 14.42 -0.35
N GLU A 146 11.15 13.56 0.61
CA GLU A 146 11.78 13.95 1.89
C GLU A 146 13.30 14.25 1.79
N GLY A 147 13.88 14.18 0.59
CA GLY A 147 15.33 14.35 0.38
C GLY A 147 16.19 13.18 0.85
N LYS A 148 15.58 12.01 1.08
CA LYS A 148 16.27 10.74 1.40
C LYS A 148 16.51 9.93 0.11
N LEU A 149 17.09 8.74 0.24
CA LEU A 149 17.34 7.88 -0.92
C LEU A 149 16.05 7.24 -1.44
N GLY A 150 15.13 6.90 -0.54
CA GLY A 150 13.78 6.47 -0.87
C GLY A 150 13.48 5.06 -0.38
N GLU A 151 14.35 4.10 -0.67
CA GLU A 151 14.08 2.67 -0.43
C GLU A 151 13.93 2.28 1.04
N GLU A 152 14.50 3.08 1.95
CA GLU A 152 14.37 2.92 3.40
C GLU A 152 13.10 3.55 3.99
N HIS A 153 12.38 4.35 3.22
CA HIS A 153 11.14 4.96 3.69
C HIS A 153 10.06 3.88 3.87
N GLN A 154 9.13 4.15 4.77
CA GLN A 154 7.95 3.34 4.98
C GLN A 154 6.73 4.25 4.98
N LEU A 155 5.76 3.95 4.13
CA LEU A 155 4.44 4.57 4.17
C LEU A 155 3.80 4.28 5.54
N SER A 156 2.81 5.09 5.93
CA SER A 156 2.17 4.99 7.26
C SER A 156 1.62 3.58 7.51
N PHE A 157 0.95 2.99 6.52
CA PHE A 157 0.37 1.66 6.62
C PHE A 157 1.40 0.52 6.62
N GLU A 158 2.61 0.74 6.12
CA GLU A 158 3.69 -0.26 6.14
C GLU A 158 4.36 -0.39 7.51
N LYS A 159 4.06 0.54 8.42
CA LYS A 159 4.50 0.51 9.82
C LYS A 159 3.53 -0.29 10.69
N LEU A 160 2.33 -0.62 10.19
CA LEU A 160 1.33 -1.37 10.94
C LEU A 160 1.86 -2.76 11.32
N PRO A 161 1.47 -3.28 12.50
CA PRO A 161 2.07 -4.48 13.06
C PRO A 161 1.69 -5.78 12.36
N PHE A 162 0.56 -5.83 11.67
CA PHE A 162 0.04 -7.03 11.03
C PHE A 162 -0.12 -6.82 9.54
N SER A 163 0.29 -7.82 8.75
CA SER A 163 0.19 -7.77 7.31
C SER A 163 -0.01 -9.16 6.71
N GLY A 164 -0.71 -9.22 5.59
CA GLY A 164 -0.91 -10.41 4.78
C GLY A 164 -1.17 -10.04 3.32
N PHE A 165 -1.67 -11.02 2.56
CA PHE A 165 -2.02 -10.86 1.16
C PHE A 165 -3.49 -11.24 0.92
N ALA A 166 -4.14 -10.58 -0.03
CA ALA A 166 -5.49 -10.89 -0.49
C ALA A 166 -5.47 -11.30 -1.97
N LYS A 167 -6.09 -12.44 -2.29
CA LYS A 167 -6.30 -12.92 -3.66
C LYS A 167 -7.55 -12.25 -4.25
N THR A 168 -7.40 -11.59 -5.38
CA THR A 168 -8.35 -10.58 -5.85
C THR A 168 -9.35 -11.06 -6.91
N TYR A 169 -9.13 -12.23 -7.52
CA TYR A 169 -10.00 -12.80 -8.57
C TYR A 169 -11.51 -12.71 -8.20
N ASN A 170 -12.35 -12.32 -9.17
CA ASN A 170 -13.81 -12.43 -9.10
C ASN A 170 -14.23 -13.87 -9.42
N VAL A 171 -15.49 -14.22 -9.15
CA VAL A 171 -15.98 -15.59 -9.39
C VAL A 171 -15.85 -15.99 -10.87
N ASP A 172 -16.11 -15.06 -11.79
CA ASP A 172 -16.05 -15.26 -13.24
C ASP A 172 -14.77 -14.71 -13.92
N ALA A 173 -13.91 -13.97 -13.20
CA ALA A 173 -12.75 -13.28 -13.77
C ALA A 173 -11.45 -13.47 -12.97
N GLN A 174 -10.37 -13.87 -13.67
CA GLN A 174 -9.03 -13.99 -13.06
C GLN A 174 -8.44 -12.64 -12.70
N THR A 175 -8.46 -11.71 -13.65
CA THR A 175 -8.22 -10.29 -13.41
C THR A 175 -9.56 -9.66 -13.06
N PRO A 176 -9.72 -9.19 -11.82
CA PRO A 176 -11.00 -8.69 -11.37
C PRO A 176 -11.28 -7.24 -11.82
N ASP A 177 -12.49 -6.76 -11.54
CA ASP A 177 -12.81 -5.33 -11.49
C ASP A 177 -13.09 -4.85 -10.05
N SER A 178 -13.16 -3.53 -9.86
CA SER A 178 -13.40 -2.90 -8.54
C SER A 178 -14.77 -3.26 -7.93
N ALA A 179 -15.79 -3.54 -8.76
CA ALA A 179 -17.14 -3.83 -8.27
C ALA A 179 -17.22 -5.15 -7.51
N GLY A 180 -16.74 -6.24 -8.14
CA GLY A 180 -16.80 -7.55 -7.49
C GLY A 180 -15.81 -7.69 -6.33
N THR A 181 -14.66 -6.99 -6.39
CA THR A 181 -13.63 -7.00 -5.33
C THR A 181 -14.07 -6.23 -4.09
N MET A 182 -14.62 -5.02 -4.27
CA MET A 182 -15.15 -4.27 -3.14
C MET A 182 -16.41 -4.91 -2.56
N THR A 183 -17.25 -5.57 -3.38
CA THR A 183 -18.33 -6.42 -2.87
C THR A 183 -17.81 -7.52 -1.95
N ALA A 184 -16.68 -8.16 -2.30
CA ALA A 184 -16.05 -9.17 -1.45
C ALA A 184 -15.57 -8.58 -0.11
N MET A 185 -14.96 -7.39 -0.11
CA MET A 185 -14.47 -6.73 1.10
C MET A 185 -15.62 -6.20 1.98
N ALA A 186 -16.69 -5.71 1.37
CA ALA A 186 -17.83 -5.11 2.06
C ALA A 186 -18.82 -6.14 2.61
N SER A 187 -18.94 -7.32 2.00
CA SER A 187 -19.96 -8.32 2.37
C SER A 187 -19.42 -9.70 2.80
N GLY A 188 -18.13 -9.97 2.54
CA GLY A 188 -17.54 -11.28 2.78
C GLY A 188 -17.87 -12.32 1.71
N VAL A 189 -18.51 -11.93 0.61
CA VAL A 189 -18.89 -12.83 -0.49
C VAL A 189 -18.28 -12.31 -1.79
N LYS A 190 -17.48 -13.15 -2.46
CA LYS A 190 -17.02 -12.86 -3.82
C LYS A 190 -18.17 -13.01 -4.80
N THR A 191 -18.19 -12.14 -5.81
CA THR A 191 -19.20 -12.14 -6.87
C THR A 191 -18.54 -11.99 -8.24
N ASP A 192 -19.35 -11.91 -9.29
CA ASP A 192 -18.95 -11.71 -10.68
C ASP A 192 -18.43 -10.29 -10.94
N ALA A 193 -17.70 -10.10 -12.02
CA ALA A 193 -17.16 -8.80 -12.39
C ALA A 193 -18.25 -7.83 -12.90
N GLY A 194 -18.23 -6.60 -12.40
CA GLY A 194 -19.10 -5.51 -12.83
C GLY A 194 -20.49 -5.48 -12.20
N VAL A 195 -20.72 -6.23 -11.13
CA VAL A 195 -21.96 -6.22 -10.33
C VAL A 195 -21.66 -5.75 -8.90
N ILE A 196 -22.63 -5.13 -8.24
CA ILE A 196 -22.42 -4.41 -6.97
C ILE A 196 -23.35 -4.95 -5.90
N GLY A 197 -22.79 -5.40 -4.77
CA GLY A 197 -23.55 -5.73 -3.56
C GLY A 197 -24.50 -6.92 -3.72
N VAL A 198 -24.24 -7.81 -4.67
CA VAL A 198 -25.05 -8.99 -4.99
C VAL A 198 -24.17 -10.23 -5.13
N ASP A 199 -24.71 -11.41 -4.86
CA ASP A 199 -23.99 -12.68 -4.96
C ASP A 199 -23.73 -13.11 -6.42
N GLU A 200 -23.01 -14.21 -6.60
CA GLU A 200 -22.60 -14.73 -7.92
C GLU A 200 -23.74 -15.32 -8.76
N ASN A 201 -24.97 -15.39 -8.24
CA ASN A 201 -26.14 -15.87 -8.99
C ASN A 201 -26.81 -14.74 -9.79
N ILE A 202 -26.32 -13.50 -9.66
CA ILE A 202 -26.77 -12.35 -10.45
C ILE A 202 -26.50 -12.56 -11.94
N GLU A 203 -27.41 -12.08 -12.79
CA GLU A 203 -27.13 -11.89 -14.21
C GLU A 203 -26.79 -10.43 -14.47
N ARG A 204 -25.53 -10.15 -14.84
CA ARG A 204 -25.09 -8.76 -15.10
C ARG A 204 -25.98 -8.06 -16.14
N GLY A 205 -26.39 -6.84 -15.82
CA GLY A 205 -27.29 -6.02 -16.64
C GLY A 205 -28.76 -6.44 -16.58
N ASN A 206 -29.12 -7.49 -15.84
CA ASN A 206 -30.49 -7.94 -15.65
C ASN A 206 -30.98 -7.67 -14.22
N CYS A 207 -31.52 -6.47 -14.03
CA CYS A 207 -32.04 -6.01 -12.74
C CYS A 207 -33.06 -6.94 -12.06
N ALA A 208 -33.85 -7.70 -12.83
CA ALA A 208 -34.83 -8.62 -12.25
C ALA A 208 -34.18 -9.74 -11.41
N THR A 209 -32.87 -9.96 -11.56
CA THR A 209 -32.09 -10.93 -10.79
C THR A 209 -31.42 -10.34 -9.56
N VAL A 210 -31.57 -9.04 -9.28
CA VAL A 210 -31.08 -8.44 -8.03
C VAL A 210 -31.86 -9.01 -6.84
N ALA A 211 -33.19 -9.10 -6.99
CA ALA A 211 -34.08 -9.60 -5.96
C ALA A 211 -33.78 -11.06 -5.59
N GLY A 212 -33.37 -11.29 -4.34
CA GLY A 212 -32.98 -12.59 -3.80
C GLY A 212 -31.48 -12.86 -3.80
N ASN A 213 -30.68 -12.00 -4.46
CA ASN A 213 -29.23 -12.10 -4.54
C ASN A 213 -28.53 -10.95 -3.79
N GLU A 214 -29.26 -10.07 -3.11
CA GLU A 214 -28.68 -8.94 -2.38
C GLU A 214 -27.84 -9.41 -1.19
N LEU A 215 -26.64 -8.84 -1.06
CA LEU A 215 -25.73 -9.10 0.05
C LEU A 215 -25.81 -7.96 1.07
N VAL A 216 -25.74 -8.28 2.36
CA VAL A 216 -25.66 -7.26 3.41
C VAL A 216 -24.21 -6.86 3.62
N THR A 217 -23.93 -5.57 3.58
CA THR A 217 -22.59 -4.98 3.71
C THR A 217 -22.26 -4.62 5.16
N ALA A 218 -20.97 -4.46 5.45
CA ALA A 218 -20.49 -3.99 6.75
C ALA A 218 -21.03 -2.59 7.10
N THR A 219 -21.22 -1.71 6.12
CA THR A 219 -21.85 -0.40 6.31
C THR A 219 -23.31 -0.56 6.76
N GLU A 220 -24.10 -1.39 6.08
CA GLU A 220 -25.49 -1.66 6.47
C GLU A 220 -25.56 -2.31 7.86
N LEU A 221 -24.66 -3.24 8.19
CA LEU A 221 -24.61 -3.84 9.51
C LEU A 221 -24.23 -2.84 10.61
N ALA A 222 -23.29 -1.94 10.33
CA ALA A 222 -22.90 -0.88 11.27
C ALA A 222 -24.06 0.10 11.51
N GLU A 223 -24.76 0.48 10.44
CA GLU A 223 -25.95 1.34 10.50
C GLU A 223 -27.06 0.69 11.34
N ILE A 224 -27.39 -0.59 11.09
CA ILE A 224 -28.38 -1.32 11.89
C ILE A 224 -27.93 -1.42 13.37
N ALA A 225 -26.63 -1.60 13.62
CA ALA A 225 -26.09 -1.58 14.99
C ALA A 225 -26.18 -0.19 15.67
N GLY A 226 -26.55 0.85 14.92
CA GLY A 226 -26.67 2.25 15.35
C GLY A 226 -25.31 2.93 15.52
N LYS A 227 -24.28 2.42 14.85
CA LYS A 227 -23.00 3.13 14.68
C LYS A 227 -23.18 4.18 13.60
N SER A 228 -22.38 5.23 13.64
CA SER A 228 -22.36 6.18 12.54
C SER A 228 -21.63 5.59 11.33
N THR A 229 -22.05 5.96 10.13
CA THR A 229 -21.53 5.39 8.88
C THR A 229 -21.02 6.46 7.92
N GLY A 230 -19.85 6.18 7.32
CA GLY A 230 -19.17 7.11 6.45
C GLY A 230 -18.54 6.47 5.21
N ILE A 231 -18.59 7.20 4.09
CA ILE A 231 -17.97 6.84 2.82
C ILE A 231 -17.23 8.06 2.28
N VAL A 232 -15.92 7.90 2.07
CA VAL A 232 -15.04 8.92 1.50
C VAL A 232 -14.33 8.32 0.29
N SER A 233 -14.29 9.05 -0.82
CA SER A 233 -13.60 8.61 -2.04
C SER A 233 -13.08 9.80 -2.84
N THR A 234 -11.95 9.65 -3.53
CA THR A 234 -11.53 10.58 -4.60
C THR A 234 -12.14 10.25 -5.97
N ALA A 235 -12.85 9.12 -6.11
CA ALA A 235 -13.65 8.82 -7.29
C ALA A 235 -15.05 9.47 -7.21
N ARG A 236 -15.88 9.24 -8.23
CA ARG A 236 -17.31 9.51 -8.11
C ARG A 236 -17.86 8.65 -6.98
N ILE A 237 -18.71 9.20 -6.12
CA ILE A 237 -19.28 8.42 -5.01
C ILE A 237 -20.23 7.29 -5.48
N THR A 238 -20.64 7.36 -6.74
CA THR A 238 -21.40 6.35 -7.49
C THR A 238 -20.51 5.32 -8.18
N HIS A 239 -19.19 5.50 -8.17
CA HIS A 239 -18.24 4.54 -8.74
C HIS A 239 -18.29 3.21 -7.99
N ALA A 240 -17.73 2.16 -8.60
CA ALA A 240 -17.88 0.78 -8.13
C ALA A 240 -17.49 0.56 -6.66
N THR A 241 -16.30 1.03 -6.26
CA THR A 241 -15.76 0.87 -4.91
C THR A 241 -16.63 1.53 -3.83
N PRO A 242 -16.98 2.82 -3.90
CA PRO A 242 -17.86 3.43 -2.90
C PRO A 242 -19.28 2.86 -3.00
N ALA A 243 -19.80 2.61 -4.20
CA ALA A 243 -21.13 2.04 -4.41
C ALA A 243 -21.32 0.66 -3.78
N ALA A 244 -20.30 -0.21 -3.79
CA ALA A 244 -20.35 -1.53 -3.16
C ALA A 244 -20.54 -1.50 -1.64
N THR A 245 -20.44 -0.33 -1.01
CA THR A 245 -20.73 -0.16 0.42
C THR A 245 -22.21 0.11 0.72
N TYR A 246 -23.04 0.48 -0.26
CA TYR A 246 -24.44 0.86 -0.03
C TYR A 246 -25.43 0.35 -1.08
N ALA A 247 -25.02 0.20 -2.33
CA ALA A 247 -25.90 -0.13 -3.45
C ALA A 247 -26.02 -1.64 -3.69
N LYS A 248 -27.12 -2.03 -4.35
CA LYS A 248 -27.37 -3.34 -4.96
C LYS A 248 -27.65 -3.10 -6.43
N SER A 249 -26.71 -3.42 -7.32
CA SER A 249 -26.86 -3.16 -8.76
C SER A 249 -26.37 -4.33 -9.61
N ALA A 250 -27.16 -4.66 -10.64
CA ALA A 250 -26.81 -5.65 -11.65
C ALA A 250 -25.76 -5.14 -12.64
N ASP A 251 -25.47 -3.85 -12.69
CA ASP A 251 -24.34 -3.31 -13.45
C ASP A 251 -23.75 -2.10 -12.74
N ARG A 252 -22.42 -2.09 -12.57
CA ARG A 252 -21.70 -0.99 -11.95
C ARG A 252 -21.82 0.34 -12.69
N ASN A 253 -22.15 0.32 -13.97
CA ASN A 253 -22.26 1.52 -14.79
C ASN A 253 -23.62 2.22 -14.64
N TRP A 254 -24.58 1.65 -13.90
CA TRP A 254 -25.87 2.32 -13.66
C TRP A 254 -25.74 3.40 -12.57
N GLU A 255 -24.76 4.30 -12.74
CA GLU A 255 -24.44 5.38 -11.80
C GLU A 255 -25.63 6.34 -11.66
N ASP A 256 -26.28 6.67 -12.78
CA ASP A 256 -27.61 7.30 -12.80
C ASP A 256 -28.55 6.70 -13.87
N VAL A 257 -29.80 7.16 -13.89
CA VAL A 257 -30.87 6.68 -14.78
C VAL A 257 -30.53 6.78 -16.28
N SER A 258 -29.64 7.68 -16.69
CA SER A 258 -29.24 7.89 -18.08
C SER A 258 -28.31 6.79 -18.61
N ASP A 259 -27.62 6.08 -17.72
CA ASP A 259 -26.76 4.94 -18.05
C ASP A 259 -27.53 3.60 -18.08
N MET A 260 -28.80 3.62 -17.68
CA MET A 260 -29.63 2.43 -17.56
C MET A 260 -30.36 2.10 -18.88
N PRO A 261 -30.47 0.81 -19.25
CA PRO A 261 -31.36 0.38 -20.32
C PRO A 261 -32.81 0.76 -20.00
N GLU A 262 -33.56 1.24 -21.00
CA GLU A 262 -34.98 1.60 -20.85
C GLU A 262 -35.82 0.48 -20.20
N ALA A 263 -35.50 -0.78 -20.51
CA ALA A 263 -36.19 -1.94 -19.93
C ALA A 263 -35.95 -2.08 -18.41
N ALA A 264 -34.75 -1.74 -17.92
CA ALA A 264 -34.45 -1.75 -16.49
C ALA A 264 -35.20 -0.61 -15.78
N VAL A 265 -35.17 0.60 -16.34
CA VAL A 265 -35.92 1.75 -15.81
C VAL A 265 -37.43 1.44 -15.77
N ALA A 266 -37.99 0.88 -16.84
CA ALA A 266 -39.41 0.50 -16.90
C ALA A 266 -39.78 -0.63 -15.92
N ALA A 267 -38.81 -1.47 -15.52
CA ALA A 267 -38.99 -2.51 -14.52
C ALA A 267 -38.92 -1.98 -13.08
N GLY A 268 -38.63 -0.68 -12.89
CA GLY A 268 -38.55 -0.05 -11.56
C GLY A 268 -37.20 -0.20 -10.89
N CYS A 269 -36.15 -0.48 -11.66
CA CYS A 269 -34.79 -0.58 -11.15
C CYS A 269 -34.28 0.79 -10.73
N GLU A 270 -33.60 0.85 -9.59
CA GLU A 270 -33.09 2.08 -9.02
C GLU A 270 -31.60 2.24 -9.37
N ASP A 271 -31.23 3.42 -9.89
CA ASP A 271 -29.84 3.79 -10.16
C ASP A 271 -29.03 4.01 -8.87
N ILE A 272 -27.70 3.87 -8.96
CA ILE A 272 -26.79 3.91 -7.81
C ILE A 272 -26.89 5.25 -7.06
N ALA A 273 -26.93 6.40 -7.77
CA ALA A 273 -27.07 7.71 -7.13
C ALA A 273 -28.38 7.83 -6.33
N SER A 274 -29.49 7.33 -6.88
CA SER A 274 -30.78 7.29 -6.17
C SER A 274 -30.73 6.36 -4.95
N GLN A 275 -30.10 5.18 -5.07
CA GLN A 275 -29.90 4.26 -3.94
C GLN A 275 -29.10 4.89 -2.79
N LEU A 276 -28.12 5.77 -3.08
CA LEU A 276 -27.38 6.50 -2.05
C LEU A 276 -28.30 7.44 -1.27
N VAL A 277 -29.07 8.29 -1.96
CA VAL A 277 -29.98 9.25 -1.31
C VAL A 277 -31.09 8.53 -0.54
N ASN A 278 -31.52 7.38 -1.06
CA ASN A 278 -32.55 6.54 -0.47
C ASN A 278 -32.00 5.45 0.48
N PHE A 279 -30.71 5.47 0.83
CA PHE A 279 -30.07 4.40 1.61
C PHE A 279 -30.87 3.99 2.86
N GLU A 280 -31.23 4.96 3.72
CA GLU A 280 -32.06 4.74 4.91
C GLU A 280 -33.41 4.09 4.53
N ALA A 281 -34.14 4.64 3.56
CA ALA A 281 -35.46 4.13 3.18
C ALA A 281 -35.38 2.71 2.58
N ASN A 282 -34.34 2.44 1.78
CA ASN A 282 -34.08 1.14 1.18
C ASN A 282 -33.63 0.10 2.21
N LEU A 283 -32.91 0.53 3.25
CA LEU A 283 -32.51 -0.33 4.36
C LEU A 283 -33.71 -0.68 5.25
N GLU A 284 -34.52 0.31 5.64
CA GLU A 284 -35.75 0.10 6.41
C GLU A 284 -36.76 -0.77 5.66
N ALA A 285 -36.91 -0.59 4.35
CA ALA A 285 -37.83 -1.38 3.55
C ALA A 285 -37.51 -2.89 3.53
N ARG A 286 -36.24 -3.27 3.78
CA ARG A 286 -35.80 -4.67 3.80
C ARG A 286 -36.05 -5.36 5.14
N TYR A 287 -36.20 -4.61 6.22
CA TYR A 287 -36.30 -5.15 7.58
C TYR A 287 -37.49 -4.55 8.33
N GLU A 288 -38.49 -5.37 8.64
CA GLU A 288 -39.70 -4.93 9.33
C GLU A 288 -39.37 -4.31 10.71
N GLY A 289 -39.81 -3.06 10.93
CA GLY A 289 -39.64 -2.35 12.20
C GLY A 289 -38.25 -1.75 12.42
N LEU A 290 -37.35 -1.84 11.44
CA LEU A 290 -36.07 -1.14 11.48
C LEU A 290 -36.28 0.37 11.38
N ASP A 291 -35.52 1.11 12.18
CA ASP A 291 -35.50 2.57 12.27
C ASP A 291 -34.02 2.95 12.37
N VAL A 292 -33.47 3.45 11.26
CA VAL A 292 -32.07 3.88 11.08
C VAL A 292 -32.07 5.34 10.63
N ASP A 293 -30.95 6.04 10.76
CA ASP A 293 -30.89 7.46 10.44
C ASP A 293 -30.10 7.79 9.17
N GLY A 294 -29.50 6.78 8.54
CA GLY A 294 -28.82 6.88 7.26
C GLY A 294 -27.42 7.45 7.38
N LEU A 295 -26.68 7.47 6.27
CA LEU A 295 -25.26 7.81 6.24
C LEU A 295 -24.96 9.21 6.82
N GLU A 296 -24.06 9.29 7.80
CA GLU A 296 -23.59 10.55 8.37
C GLU A 296 -22.65 11.31 7.45
N VAL A 297 -21.73 10.60 6.79
CA VAL A 297 -20.70 11.25 5.98
C VAL A 297 -20.59 10.59 4.62
N VAL A 298 -20.80 11.37 3.57
CA VAL A 298 -20.60 10.95 2.19
C VAL A 298 -19.81 12.04 1.49
N MET A 299 -18.59 11.73 1.03
CA MET A 299 -17.70 12.72 0.41
C MET A 299 -16.96 12.13 -0.79
N GLY A 300 -17.01 12.82 -1.93
CA GLY A 300 -16.22 12.50 -3.11
C GLY A 300 -16.59 13.34 -4.31
N GLY A 301 -16.41 12.81 -5.53
CA GLY A 301 -16.85 13.44 -6.76
C GLY A 301 -18.23 12.95 -7.23
N GLY A 302 -18.62 13.34 -8.44
CA GLY A 302 -19.70 12.72 -9.22
C GLY A 302 -21.00 13.52 -9.24
N ARG A 303 -20.94 14.84 -9.03
CA ARG A 303 -22.15 15.70 -9.00
C ARG A 303 -23.09 15.48 -10.18
N ARG A 304 -22.56 15.23 -11.38
CA ARG A 304 -23.36 15.02 -12.59
C ARG A 304 -24.46 13.96 -12.45
N HIS A 305 -24.20 12.89 -11.69
CA HIS A 305 -25.14 11.78 -11.50
C HIS A 305 -26.31 12.11 -10.56
N PHE A 306 -26.21 13.25 -9.86
CA PHE A 306 -27.21 13.74 -8.90
C PHE A 306 -28.04 14.91 -9.45
N LEU A 307 -27.61 15.53 -10.54
CA LEU A 307 -28.23 16.74 -11.09
C LEU A 307 -29.05 16.44 -12.36
N PRO A 308 -30.16 17.16 -12.59
CA PRO A 308 -30.92 17.07 -13.84
C PRO A 308 -30.06 17.44 -15.05
N LYS A 309 -30.34 16.82 -16.20
CA LYS A 309 -29.74 17.17 -17.50
C LYS A 309 -30.25 18.50 -18.07
N ASP A 310 -29.99 19.58 -17.33
CA ASP A 310 -30.40 20.95 -17.61
C ASP A 310 -29.35 21.93 -17.06
N ALA A 311 -28.85 22.83 -17.92
CA ALA A 311 -27.84 23.83 -17.58
C ALA A 311 -28.29 24.79 -16.45
N ALA A 312 -29.59 24.87 -16.15
CA ALA A 312 -30.10 25.62 -15.01
C ALA A 312 -29.64 25.07 -13.65
N TYR A 313 -29.16 23.84 -13.60
CA TYR A 313 -28.66 23.17 -12.40
C TYR A 313 -27.13 23.09 -12.33
N ASN A 314 -26.40 23.67 -13.29
CA ASN A 314 -24.95 23.69 -13.24
C ASN A 314 -24.46 24.39 -11.97
N SER A 315 -23.51 23.74 -11.30
CA SER A 315 -22.68 24.29 -10.25
C SER A 315 -21.81 25.45 -10.78
N ALA A 316 -21.23 26.22 -9.86
CA ALA A 316 -20.43 27.39 -10.20
C ALA A 316 -19.12 27.04 -10.91
N ASP A 317 -18.64 25.81 -10.73
CA ASP A 317 -17.40 25.23 -11.24
C ASP A 317 -17.64 24.19 -12.35
N ALA A 318 -18.87 24.05 -12.85
CA ALA A 318 -19.20 23.14 -13.93
C ALA A 318 -18.26 23.33 -15.14
N VAL A 319 -17.66 22.22 -15.59
CA VAL A 319 -16.78 22.22 -16.78
C VAL A 319 -17.58 21.91 -18.04
N SER A 320 -18.65 21.13 -17.92
CA SER A 320 -19.58 20.86 -19.01
C SER A 320 -20.60 21.97 -19.24
N SER A 321 -21.04 22.11 -20.49
CA SER A 321 -22.13 23.04 -20.81
C SER A 321 -23.46 22.69 -20.12
N VAL A 322 -23.66 21.41 -19.82
CA VAL A 322 -24.74 20.87 -18.98
C VAL A 322 -24.05 19.85 -18.09
N GLU A 323 -24.00 20.13 -16.79
CA GLU A 323 -23.28 19.31 -15.81
C GLU A 323 -24.05 18.02 -15.48
N GLY A 324 -25.35 18.13 -15.22
CA GLY A 324 -26.16 16.98 -14.83
C GLY A 324 -26.40 16.00 -15.98
N ASP A 325 -26.43 14.71 -15.63
CA ASP A 325 -26.70 13.63 -16.59
C ASP A 325 -28.11 13.04 -16.45
N ARG A 326 -28.78 13.26 -15.31
CA ARG A 326 -30.07 12.61 -15.02
C ARG A 326 -31.16 13.01 -16.00
N THR A 327 -31.72 12.01 -16.69
CA THR A 327 -32.77 12.18 -17.69
C THR A 327 -34.20 12.15 -17.12
N ASP A 328 -34.37 11.94 -15.82
CA ASP A 328 -35.66 11.91 -15.13
C ASP A 328 -36.09 13.26 -14.53
N GLY A 329 -35.23 14.27 -14.63
CA GLY A 329 -35.48 15.62 -14.12
C GLY A 329 -35.38 15.76 -12.61
N ARG A 330 -34.86 14.75 -11.89
CA ARG A 330 -34.67 14.78 -10.44
C ARG A 330 -33.37 15.50 -10.07
N ASP A 331 -33.45 16.33 -9.03
CA ASP A 331 -32.29 16.89 -8.36
C ASP A 331 -32.12 16.16 -7.03
N LEU A 332 -31.25 15.15 -7.05
CA LEU A 332 -31.01 14.29 -5.90
C LEU A 332 -30.29 15.02 -4.77
N THR A 333 -29.54 16.09 -5.08
CA THR A 333 -28.91 16.92 -4.04
C THR A 333 -29.97 17.68 -3.24
N ALA A 334 -30.99 18.20 -3.92
CA ALA A 334 -32.13 18.85 -3.30
C ALA A 334 -33.03 17.84 -2.56
N GLU A 335 -33.25 16.64 -3.11
CA GLU A 335 -33.97 15.57 -2.42
C GLU A 335 -33.27 15.14 -1.13
N TRP A 336 -31.95 14.94 -1.17
CA TRP A 336 -31.15 14.63 0.03
C TRP A 336 -31.26 15.74 1.07
N LYS A 337 -31.15 17.01 0.65
CA LYS A 337 -31.26 18.16 1.57
C LYS A 337 -32.67 18.31 2.16
N ALA A 338 -33.71 17.95 1.42
CA ALA A 338 -35.08 17.93 1.92
C ALA A 338 -35.30 16.81 2.95
N LYS A 339 -34.64 15.67 2.75
CA LYS A 339 -34.66 14.53 3.68
C LYS A 339 -33.90 14.80 4.96
N TYR A 340 -32.75 15.46 4.86
CA TYR A 340 -31.90 15.83 6.00
C TYR A 340 -31.72 17.36 6.10
N PRO A 341 -32.73 18.11 6.60
CA PRO A 341 -32.66 19.58 6.65
C PRO A 341 -31.46 20.13 7.43
N ALA A 342 -31.02 19.41 8.47
CA ALA A 342 -29.85 19.76 9.29
C ALA A 342 -28.50 19.36 8.65
N GLY A 343 -28.52 18.45 7.67
CA GLY A 343 -27.32 18.02 6.96
C GLY A 343 -26.71 19.12 6.10
N GLN A 344 -25.41 19.08 5.87
CA GLN A 344 -24.68 20.06 5.05
C GLN A 344 -24.35 19.43 3.69
N TYR A 345 -24.92 19.99 2.62
CA TYR A 345 -24.46 19.70 1.26
C TYR A 345 -23.35 20.70 0.91
N VAL A 346 -22.20 20.19 0.47
CA VAL A 346 -21.02 21.01 0.10
C VAL A 346 -20.47 20.56 -1.25
N MET A 347 -19.91 21.50 -2.01
CA MET A 347 -19.39 21.23 -3.36
C MET A 347 -17.99 21.77 -3.60
N ASP A 348 -17.39 22.47 -2.64
CA ASP A 348 -16.10 23.16 -2.79
C ASP A 348 -15.31 23.16 -1.46
N GLN A 349 -14.04 23.56 -1.53
CA GLN A 349 -13.16 23.69 -0.37
C GLN A 349 -13.73 24.65 0.68
N ALA A 350 -14.31 25.78 0.26
CA ALA A 350 -14.83 26.78 1.19
C ALA A 350 -16.01 26.24 2.02
N GLY A 351 -16.93 25.52 1.39
CA GLY A 351 -18.03 24.82 2.04
C GLY A 351 -17.53 23.70 2.96
N PHE A 352 -16.54 22.93 2.52
CA PHE A 352 -15.89 21.89 3.32
C PHE A 352 -15.25 22.47 4.60
N ASP A 353 -14.47 23.55 4.48
CA ASP A 353 -13.82 24.21 5.61
C ASP A 353 -14.82 24.77 6.62
N ALA A 354 -15.99 25.21 6.16
CA ALA A 354 -17.06 25.75 6.98
C ALA A 354 -17.82 24.70 7.81
N ILE A 355 -17.63 23.40 7.56
CA ILE A 355 -18.29 22.34 8.32
C ILE A 355 -17.81 22.37 9.77
N ASN A 356 -18.72 22.65 10.69
CA ASN A 356 -18.49 22.47 12.12
C ASN A 356 -18.76 21.01 12.50
N ALA A 357 -17.69 20.23 12.67
CA ALA A 357 -17.78 18.80 12.91
C ALA A 357 -18.45 18.45 14.25
N ASP A 358 -18.39 19.34 15.27
CA ASP A 358 -18.99 19.10 16.59
C ASP A 358 -20.53 19.12 16.58
N THR A 359 -21.13 19.71 15.54
CA THR A 359 -22.59 19.97 15.49
C THR A 359 -23.26 19.50 14.21
N THR A 360 -22.48 19.18 13.19
CA THR A 360 -23.03 18.72 11.91
C THR A 360 -23.42 17.26 12.05
N GLU A 361 -24.70 16.96 11.88
CA GLU A 361 -25.21 15.58 11.95
C GLU A 361 -24.88 14.80 10.67
N ARG A 362 -24.98 15.46 9.50
CA ARG A 362 -24.75 14.81 8.20
C ARG A 362 -23.98 15.72 7.24
N VAL A 363 -23.09 15.13 6.46
CA VAL A 363 -22.32 15.80 5.40
C VAL A 363 -22.52 15.04 4.10
N PHE A 364 -22.92 15.75 3.05
CA PHE A 364 -22.89 15.26 1.68
C PHE A 364 -22.03 16.18 0.82
N GLY A 365 -20.78 15.78 0.60
CA GLY A 365 -19.79 16.51 -0.18
C GLY A 365 -19.63 15.93 -1.57
N LEU A 366 -19.93 16.72 -2.60
CA LEU A 366 -19.69 16.36 -4.00
C LEU A 366 -18.81 17.43 -4.66
N PHE A 367 -17.50 17.22 -4.65
CA PHE A 367 -16.51 18.26 -4.91
C PHE A 367 -16.16 18.47 -6.38
N ASN A 368 -16.54 17.53 -7.25
CA ASN A 368 -16.29 17.65 -8.68
C ASN A 368 -17.47 17.12 -9.50
N GLU A 369 -17.59 17.62 -10.74
CA GLU A 369 -18.57 17.16 -11.74
C GLU A 369 -18.47 15.64 -11.96
N THR A 370 -17.24 15.12 -12.07
CA THR A 370 -16.90 13.71 -12.22
C THR A 370 -16.06 13.24 -11.02
N HIS A 371 -15.04 12.40 -11.20
CA HIS A 371 -14.06 12.13 -10.16
C HIS A 371 -13.41 13.42 -9.65
N MET A 372 -12.89 13.40 -8.42
CA MET A 372 -12.02 14.48 -7.93
C MET A 372 -10.72 14.50 -8.75
N GLN A 373 -10.00 15.62 -8.68
CA GLN A 373 -8.71 15.74 -9.34
C GLN A 373 -7.71 14.74 -8.75
N TYR A 374 -6.70 14.39 -9.56
CA TYR A 374 -5.51 13.71 -9.05
C TYR A 374 -4.83 14.59 -7.98
N GLU A 375 -4.16 14.00 -6.98
CA GLU A 375 -3.53 14.84 -5.94
C GLU A 375 -2.50 15.81 -6.53
N ALA A 376 -1.81 15.43 -7.62
CA ALA A 376 -0.87 16.33 -8.29
C ALA A 376 -1.56 17.50 -9.02
N ASP A 377 -2.82 17.30 -9.45
CA ASP A 377 -3.60 18.29 -10.20
C ASP A 377 -4.59 19.09 -9.32
N ARG A 378 -4.82 18.66 -8.08
CA ARG A 378 -5.81 19.26 -7.16
C ARG A 378 -5.71 20.77 -6.98
N ALA A 379 -4.50 21.33 -7.05
CA ALA A 379 -4.30 22.78 -6.97
C ALA A 379 -4.85 23.57 -8.17
N ASN A 380 -5.15 22.89 -9.28
CA ASN A 380 -5.74 23.46 -10.49
C ASN A 380 -7.27 23.41 -10.48
N ASP A 381 -7.89 22.83 -9.45
CA ASP A 381 -9.35 22.80 -9.32
C ASP A 381 -9.94 24.23 -9.24
N VAL A 382 -11.05 24.44 -9.93
CA VAL A 382 -11.65 25.78 -10.13
C VAL A 382 -12.26 26.33 -8.85
N ALA A 383 -12.96 25.50 -8.08
CA ALA A 383 -13.56 25.88 -6.80
C ALA A 383 -12.69 25.47 -5.60
N GLY A 384 -11.65 24.68 -5.84
CA GLY A 384 -10.86 23.99 -4.84
C GLY A 384 -11.62 22.80 -4.28
N GLU A 385 -10.87 21.74 -3.95
CA GLU A 385 -11.43 20.54 -3.33
C GLU A 385 -10.49 20.00 -2.24
N PRO A 386 -11.06 19.38 -1.18
CA PRO A 386 -10.29 18.86 -0.07
C PRO A 386 -9.45 17.65 -0.49
N SER A 387 -8.27 17.50 0.11
CA SER A 387 -7.47 16.28 -0.07
C SER A 387 -8.14 15.07 0.61
N LEU A 388 -7.73 13.86 0.25
CA LEU A 388 -8.19 12.64 0.92
C LEU A 388 -7.90 12.67 2.43
N SER A 389 -6.74 13.21 2.83
CA SER A 389 -6.39 13.39 4.24
C SER A 389 -7.33 14.35 4.96
N GLU A 390 -7.71 15.45 4.30
CA GLU A 390 -8.64 16.44 4.86
C GLU A 390 -10.03 15.83 5.01
N MET A 391 -10.54 15.18 3.96
CA MET A 391 -11.82 14.46 3.99
C MET A 391 -11.84 13.39 5.08
N THR A 392 -10.77 12.61 5.21
CA THR A 392 -10.65 11.59 6.27
C THR A 392 -10.70 12.21 7.66
N ALA A 393 -9.96 13.31 7.90
CA ALA A 393 -9.97 14.01 9.17
C ALA A 393 -11.38 14.48 9.54
N LYS A 394 -12.06 15.16 8.59
CA LYS A 394 -13.40 15.71 8.81
C LYS A 394 -14.44 14.60 9.01
N ALA A 395 -14.33 13.51 8.26
CA ALA A 395 -15.22 12.35 8.42
C ALA A 395 -15.12 11.77 9.83
N ILE A 396 -13.89 11.52 10.32
CA ILE A 396 -13.68 11.01 11.68
C ILE A 396 -14.25 11.99 12.72
N ASP A 397 -14.02 13.29 12.57
CA ASP A 397 -14.52 14.29 13.52
C ASP A 397 -16.06 14.35 13.58
N VAL A 398 -16.75 14.15 12.45
CA VAL A 398 -18.22 14.11 12.42
C VAL A 398 -18.74 12.79 13.01
N LEU A 399 -18.13 11.66 12.63
CA LEU A 399 -18.57 10.31 13.00
C LEU A 399 -18.31 9.97 14.47
N ASP A 400 -17.25 10.50 15.08
CA ASP A 400 -16.90 10.21 16.48
C ASP A 400 -17.86 10.85 17.50
N ASN A 401 -18.78 11.70 17.06
CA ASN A 401 -19.87 12.23 17.89
C ASN A 401 -20.86 11.15 18.37
N ASN A 402 -20.77 9.93 17.83
CA ASN A 402 -21.57 8.78 18.27
C ASN A 402 -20.80 7.89 19.27
N ASP A 403 -21.31 7.81 20.50
CA ASP A 403 -20.73 6.98 21.57
C ASP A 403 -20.71 5.48 21.24
N LYS A 404 -21.52 5.00 20.29
CA LYS A 404 -21.49 3.61 19.80
C LYS A 404 -20.34 3.34 18.81
N GLY A 405 -19.68 4.39 18.35
CA GLY A 405 -18.61 4.35 17.34
C GLY A 405 -19.12 4.41 15.91
N PHE A 406 -18.20 4.17 14.99
CA PHE A 406 -18.46 4.33 13.57
C PHE A 406 -17.84 3.25 12.68
N PHE A 407 -18.36 3.16 11.45
CA PHE A 407 -17.76 2.44 10.34
C PHE A 407 -17.47 3.42 9.20
N LEU A 408 -16.22 3.47 8.76
CA LEU A 408 -15.77 4.41 7.72
C LEU A 408 -15.02 3.65 6.62
N THR A 409 -15.46 3.81 5.38
CA THR A 409 -14.68 3.42 4.19
C THR A 409 -14.03 4.67 3.61
N VAL A 410 -12.74 4.57 3.31
CA VAL A 410 -11.96 5.63 2.66
C VAL A 410 -11.25 5.06 1.43
N GLU A 411 -11.45 5.68 0.28
CA GLU A 411 -10.88 5.22 -0.98
C GLU A 411 -10.00 6.28 -1.64
N ALA A 412 -8.79 5.89 -2.02
CA ALA A 412 -7.96 6.63 -2.97
C ALA A 412 -8.19 6.08 -4.39
N GLY A 413 -9.34 6.44 -4.99
CA GLY A 413 -9.79 5.90 -6.26
C GLY A 413 -9.02 6.41 -7.49
N ARG A 414 -8.27 7.51 -7.36
CA ARG A 414 -7.47 8.08 -8.47
C ARG A 414 -6.13 7.34 -8.69
N ILE A 415 -5.72 6.43 -7.80
CA ILE A 415 -4.55 5.56 -8.03
C ILE A 415 -4.77 4.69 -9.28
N ASP A 416 -5.90 3.98 -9.34
CA ASP A 416 -6.33 3.15 -10.47
C ASP A 416 -6.44 3.94 -11.77
N HIS A 417 -7.15 5.08 -11.75
CA HIS A 417 -7.30 5.93 -12.94
C HIS A 417 -5.96 6.41 -13.51
N ALA A 418 -5.01 6.77 -12.65
CA ALA A 418 -3.67 7.18 -13.09
C ALA A 418 -2.88 6.01 -13.71
N HIS A 419 -3.02 4.79 -13.15
CA HIS A 419 -2.45 3.60 -13.75
C HIS A 419 -3.08 3.28 -15.11
N HIS A 420 -4.40 3.37 -15.23
CA HIS A 420 -5.15 3.25 -16.47
C HIS A 420 -4.69 4.23 -17.56
N ALA A 421 -4.37 5.47 -17.17
CA ALA A 421 -3.81 6.49 -18.06
C ALA A 421 -2.33 6.22 -18.43
N GLY A 422 -1.67 5.27 -17.76
CA GLY A 422 -0.25 4.98 -17.93
C GLY A 422 0.66 6.05 -17.31
N ASN A 423 0.19 6.74 -16.26
CA ASN A 423 0.88 7.84 -15.60
C ASN A 423 1.28 7.44 -14.17
N ALA A 424 2.51 6.99 -14.00
CA ALA A 424 3.03 6.59 -12.70
C ALA A 424 3.21 7.78 -11.74
N TYR A 425 3.48 9.00 -12.22
CA TYR A 425 3.64 10.14 -11.33
C TYR A 425 2.37 10.38 -10.49
N ASN A 426 1.22 10.41 -11.16
CA ASN A 426 -0.08 10.58 -10.50
C ASN A 426 -0.43 9.38 -9.62
N ALA A 427 -0.28 8.15 -10.12
CA ALA A 427 -0.61 6.95 -9.34
C ALA A 427 0.19 6.87 -8.02
N LEU A 428 1.48 7.22 -8.06
CA LEU A 428 2.32 7.26 -6.86
C LEU A 428 2.00 8.45 -5.97
N SER A 429 1.64 9.61 -6.53
CA SER A 429 1.25 10.80 -5.75
C SER A 429 -0.03 10.55 -4.95
N ASP A 430 -1.05 9.96 -5.56
CA ASP A 430 -2.30 9.57 -4.89
C ASP A 430 -2.05 8.45 -3.85
N THR A 431 -1.12 7.53 -4.10
CA THR A 431 -0.72 6.53 -3.08
C THR A 431 -0.04 7.18 -1.88
N VAL A 432 0.78 8.22 -2.10
CA VAL A 432 1.39 9.00 -1.02
C VAL A 432 0.33 9.77 -0.24
N GLU A 433 -0.69 10.30 -0.90
CA GLU A 433 -1.82 10.96 -0.23
C GLU A 433 -2.66 9.98 0.60
N LEU A 434 -2.91 8.76 0.09
CA LEU A 434 -3.52 7.68 0.88
C LEU A 434 -2.72 7.39 2.16
N SER A 435 -1.39 7.33 2.07
CA SER A 435 -0.51 7.17 3.23
C SER A 435 -0.68 8.31 4.24
N LYS A 436 -0.85 9.56 3.79
CA LYS A 436 -1.15 10.68 4.70
C LYS A 436 -2.53 10.54 5.35
N ALA A 437 -3.56 10.13 4.60
CA ALA A 437 -4.91 9.90 5.12
C ALA A 437 -4.94 8.80 6.19
N VAL A 438 -4.21 7.71 5.98
CA VAL A 438 -4.03 6.66 6.99
C VAL A 438 -3.34 7.21 8.25
N GLN A 439 -2.30 8.05 8.08
CA GLN A 439 -1.63 8.67 9.23
C GLN A 439 -2.58 9.58 10.01
N VAL A 440 -3.42 10.35 9.33
CA VAL A 440 -4.47 11.16 9.95
C VAL A 440 -5.42 10.30 10.79
N ALA A 441 -5.88 9.16 10.26
CA ALA A 441 -6.74 8.26 11.03
C ALA A 441 -6.04 7.68 12.26
N LEU A 442 -4.76 7.28 12.14
CA LEU A 442 -3.96 6.82 13.28
C LEU A 442 -3.79 7.90 14.36
N ASP A 443 -3.67 9.17 13.96
CA ASP A 443 -3.49 10.29 14.88
C ASP A 443 -4.81 10.72 15.54
N LYS A 444 -5.96 10.45 14.90
CA LYS A 444 -7.29 10.86 15.37
C LYS A 444 -8.07 9.76 16.08
N THR A 445 -7.58 8.53 16.09
CA THR A 445 -8.28 7.38 16.71
C THR A 445 -7.36 6.64 17.69
N SER A 446 -7.95 5.83 18.57
CA SER A 446 -7.19 4.96 19.47
C SER A 446 -7.10 3.55 18.89
N ILE A 447 -5.89 3.01 18.76
CA ILE A 447 -5.71 1.61 18.35
C ILE A 447 -6.22 0.61 19.41
N GLU A 448 -6.61 1.06 20.60
CA GLU A 448 -7.22 0.19 21.63
C GLU A 448 -8.68 -0.17 21.30
N ASP A 449 -9.39 0.71 20.56
CA ASP A 449 -10.81 0.55 20.24
C ASP A 449 -11.13 0.78 18.76
N THR A 450 -10.13 1.03 17.91
CA THR A 450 -10.32 1.26 16.48
C THR A 450 -9.52 0.25 15.67
N LEU A 451 -10.22 -0.54 14.85
CA LEU A 451 -9.59 -1.37 13.82
C LEU A 451 -9.37 -0.51 12.57
N ILE A 452 -8.13 -0.47 12.09
CA ILE A 452 -7.79 0.14 10.80
C ILE A 452 -7.20 -0.95 9.90
N ILE A 453 -7.78 -1.11 8.71
CA ILE A 453 -7.28 -1.97 7.64
C ILE A 453 -6.95 -1.10 6.44
N VAL A 454 -5.81 -1.33 5.81
CA VAL A 454 -5.40 -0.72 4.54
C VAL A 454 -5.14 -1.84 3.54
N THR A 455 -5.75 -1.76 2.37
CA THR A 455 -5.64 -2.76 1.32
C THR A 455 -5.78 -2.12 -0.06
N ALA A 456 -5.62 -2.91 -1.11
CA ALA A 456 -6.16 -2.62 -2.42
C ALA A 456 -7.30 -3.58 -2.76
N ASP A 457 -8.06 -3.24 -3.79
CA ASP A 457 -9.07 -4.08 -4.41
C ASP A 457 -8.44 -5.00 -5.49
N HIS A 458 -7.50 -4.48 -6.27
CA HIS A 458 -6.65 -5.20 -7.24
C HIS A 458 -5.31 -4.49 -7.49
N SER A 459 -4.54 -5.00 -8.46
CA SER A 459 -3.26 -4.43 -8.90
C SER A 459 -3.36 -3.91 -10.33
N HIS A 460 -2.23 -3.51 -10.93
CA HIS A 460 -2.07 -3.09 -12.32
C HIS A 460 -0.88 -3.79 -12.97
N VAL A 461 -0.80 -3.77 -14.31
CA VAL A 461 0.37 -4.29 -15.03
C VAL A 461 1.57 -3.33 -14.99
N PHE A 462 1.68 -2.60 -13.87
CA PHE A 462 2.74 -1.70 -13.45
C PHE A 462 3.93 -2.47 -12.90
N THR A 463 5.12 -2.18 -13.43
CA THR A 463 6.35 -2.90 -13.07
C THR A 463 7.46 -1.96 -12.62
N ILE A 464 8.34 -2.48 -11.76
CA ILE A 464 9.62 -1.87 -11.39
C ILE A 464 10.72 -2.77 -11.96
N ALA A 465 11.57 -2.21 -12.83
CA ALA A 465 12.54 -2.93 -13.64
C ALA A 465 13.96 -2.35 -13.53
N GLY A 466 14.91 -3.09 -14.10
CA GLY A 466 16.32 -2.71 -14.19
C GLY A 466 17.13 -2.97 -12.92
N TYR A 467 18.34 -2.42 -12.89
CA TYR A 467 19.27 -2.49 -11.75
C TYR A 467 19.72 -1.08 -11.32
N PRO A 468 18.78 -0.16 -11.01
CA PRO A 468 19.13 1.19 -10.61
C PRO A 468 19.94 1.19 -9.31
N LYS A 469 20.86 2.16 -9.17
CA LYS A 469 21.56 2.41 -7.91
C LYS A 469 20.57 2.88 -6.86
N ARG A 470 20.87 2.59 -5.59
CA ARG A 470 20.08 3.12 -4.48
C ARG A 470 20.04 4.65 -4.53
N GLY A 471 18.87 5.24 -4.39
CA GLY A 471 18.65 6.68 -4.56
C GLY A 471 18.45 7.14 -6.01
N ASN A 472 18.32 6.23 -6.96
CA ASN A 472 17.88 6.58 -8.32
C ASN A 472 16.42 7.07 -8.27
N PRO A 473 16.08 8.20 -8.94
CA PRO A 473 14.69 8.64 -9.02
C PRO A 473 13.78 7.50 -9.49
N ILE A 474 12.72 7.19 -8.75
CA ILE A 474 11.86 6.03 -9.07
C ILE A 474 11.14 6.19 -10.41
N LEU A 475 10.77 7.42 -10.76
CA LEU A 475 10.22 7.80 -12.08
C LEU A 475 11.30 8.00 -13.16
N GLY A 476 12.57 7.88 -12.77
CA GLY A 476 13.71 8.16 -13.64
C GLY A 476 14.07 7.01 -14.59
N LYS A 477 15.06 7.30 -15.44
CA LYS A 477 15.80 6.28 -16.20
C LYS A 477 16.65 5.43 -15.25
N VAL A 478 16.96 4.20 -15.65
CA VAL A 478 17.81 3.30 -14.85
C VAL A 478 19.27 3.76 -14.86
N VAL A 479 19.77 4.32 -13.76
CA VAL A 479 21.21 4.62 -13.58
C VAL A 479 21.85 3.54 -12.68
N PRO A 480 22.85 2.77 -13.15
CA PRO A 480 23.39 1.64 -12.39
C PRO A 480 24.44 2.06 -11.34
N VAL A 481 24.76 1.14 -10.43
CA VAL A 481 25.81 1.36 -9.40
C VAL A 481 27.16 1.64 -10.06
N GLY A 482 27.83 2.73 -9.62
CA GLY A 482 29.14 3.14 -10.14
C GLY A 482 29.08 3.95 -11.44
N SER A 483 27.90 4.37 -11.87
CA SER A 483 27.67 5.25 -13.03
C SER A 483 26.82 6.46 -12.62
N ASP A 484 26.95 7.54 -13.41
CA ASP A 484 26.05 8.69 -13.39
C ASP A 484 25.24 8.82 -14.70
N GLU A 485 25.49 7.92 -15.66
CA GLU A 485 24.78 7.86 -16.94
C GLU A 485 23.72 6.75 -16.94
N PRO A 486 22.58 6.95 -17.64
CA PRO A 486 21.56 5.93 -17.83
C PRO A 486 22.10 4.66 -18.51
N SER A 487 21.59 3.51 -18.09
CA SER A 487 21.82 2.23 -18.77
C SER A 487 21.11 2.24 -20.12
N LEU A 488 21.82 1.78 -21.16
CA LEU A 488 21.24 1.53 -22.47
C LEU A 488 20.76 0.09 -22.58
N ALA A 489 19.60 -0.11 -23.18
CA ALA A 489 19.11 -1.43 -23.57
C ALA A 489 19.82 -1.94 -24.84
N ALA A 490 19.46 -3.14 -25.32
CA ALA A 490 20.11 -3.78 -26.47
C ALA A 490 19.96 -3.01 -27.81
N ASP A 491 18.99 -2.11 -27.89
CA ASP A 491 18.76 -1.19 -29.01
C ASP A 491 19.51 0.15 -28.87
N ASN A 492 20.36 0.28 -27.84
CA ASN A 492 21.11 1.48 -27.49
C ASN A 492 20.26 2.68 -27.04
N MET A 493 19.00 2.45 -26.63
CA MET A 493 18.14 3.48 -26.05
C MET A 493 18.07 3.32 -24.52
N PRO A 494 18.03 4.42 -23.75
CA PRO A 494 17.74 4.33 -22.31
C PRO A 494 16.32 3.83 -22.05
N TYR A 495 16.05 3.41 -20.81
CA TYR A 495 14.74 2.93 -20.36
C TYR A 495 14.49 3.33 -18.91
N THR A 496 13.21 3.42 -18.53
CA THR A 496 12.75 3.84 -17.21
C THR A 496 12.82 2.71 -16.18
N THR A 497 12.92 3.09 -14.90
CA THR A 497 12.81 2.15 -13.78
C THR A 497 11.39 1.61 -13.66
N VAL A 498 10.37 2.42 -13.96
CA VAL A 498 8.97 1.99 -13.91
C VAL A 498 8.33 2.01 -15.29
N GLY A 499 7.34 1.15 -15.52
CA GLY A 499 6.60 1.10 -16.78
C GLY A 499 5.38 0.18 -16.72
N TYR A 500 4.70 0.06 -17.86
CA TYR A 500 3.49 -0.77 -17.98
C TYR A 500 3.63 -1.82 -19.08
N THR A 501 2.89 -2.92 -18.93
CA THR A 501 2.86 -3.96 -19.98
C THR A 501 1.95 -3.55 -21.16
N ASN A 502 0.81 -2.90 -20.88
CA ASN A 502 -0.16 -2.48 -21.88
C ASN A 502 -0.71 -1.07 -21.58
N GLY A 503 -1.53 -0.50 -22.47
CA GLY A 503 -2.14 0.82 -22.30
C GLY A 503 -1.81 1.81 -23.42
N GLY A 504 -2.00 3.10 -23.13
CA GLY A 504 -1.78 4.21 -24.08
C GLY A 504 -0.31 4.44 -24.46
N GLY A 505 0.62 4.04 -23.59
CA GLY A 505 2.07 4.13 -23.80
C GLY A 505 2.63 5.55 -23.74
N PHE A 506 3.79 5.76 -24.35
CA PHE A 506 4.64 6.94 -24.18
C PHE A 506 3.92 8.27 -24.45
N ARG A 507 4.10 9.23 -23.54
CA ARG A 507 3.81 10.66 -23.73
C ARG A 507 4.86 11.51 -23.00
N ASP A 508 5.14 12.67 -23.55
CA ASP A 508 5.90 13.73 -22.90
C ASP A 508 5.08 15.03 -22.98
N LEU A 509 4.29 15.29 -21.93
CA LEU A 509 3.42 16.45 -21.80
C LEU A 509 4.02 17.52 -20.85
N GLY A 510 5.31 17.40 -20.50
CA GLY A 510 6.00 18.34 -19.62
C GLY A 510 5.38 18.39 -18.22
N ASP A 511 4.96 19.59 -17.81
CA ASP A 511 4.43 19.88 -16.46
C ASP A 511 2.93 19.63 -16.31
N GLU A 512 2.28 19.00 -17.30
CA GLU A 512 0.86 18.59 -17.20
C GLU A 512 0.65 17.66 -15.99
N THR A 513 -0.33 17.99 -15.15
CA THR A 513 -0.63 17.26 -13.92
C THR A 513 -1.88 16.41 -14.03
N ASP A 514 -2.79 16.71 -14.96
CA ASP A 514 -3.94 15.85 -15.24
C ASP A 514 -3.51 14.67 -16.14
N ALA A 515 -3.53 13.45 -15.57
CA ALA A 515 -3.21 12.25 -16.32
C ALA A 515 -4.23 11.95 -17.44
N ASP A 516 -5.46 12.45 -17.35
CA ASP A 516 -6.51 12.12 -18.32
C ASP A 516 -6.29 12.80 -19.68
N VAL A 517 -5.49 13.88 -19.72
CA VAL A 517 -5.02 14.52 -20.97
C VAL A 517 -4.31 13.51 -21.89
N GLY A 518 -3.72 12.45 -21.33
CA GLY A 518 -3.11 11.36 -22.11
C GLY A 518 -4.09 10.65 -23.06
N TYR A 519 -5.38 10.61 -22.72
CA TYR A 519 -6.43 9.95 -23.51
C TYR A 519 -6.82 10.71 -24.78
N ASP A 520 -6.49 12.00 -24.89
CA ASP A 520 -6.74 12.81 -26.10
C ASP A 520 -5.85 12.40 -27.29
N PHE A 521 -4.87 11.54 -27.05
CA PHE A 521 -3.86 11.13 -28.03
C PHE A 521 -3.97 9.64 -28.35
N ALA A 522 -3.74 9.29 -29.63
CA ALA A 522 -3.69 7.89 -30.06
C ALA A 522 -2.52 7.12 -29.39
N PRO A 523 -2.67 5.83 -29.02
CA PRO A 523 -1.62 5.08 -28.32
C PRO A 523 -0.25 5.11 -29.02
N VAL A 524 0.82 5.28 -28.24
CA VAL A 524 2.23 5.23 -28.70
C VAL A 524 2.95 4.16 -27.90
N THR A 525 2.96 2.94 -28.42
CA THR A 525 3.56 1.77 -27.75
C THR A 525 4.85 1.32 -28.43
N GLY A 526 5.65 0.53 -27.70
CA GLY A 526 6.99 0.13 -28.09
C GLY A 526 8.06 1.09 -27.58
N ARG A 527 9.29 0.91 -28.07
CA ARG A 527 10.47 1.66 -27.61
C ARG A 527 10.54 3.05 -28.25
N VAL A 528 10.72 4.06 -27.42
CA VAL A 528 10.99 5.46 -27.77
C VAL A 528 12.37 5.82 -27.23
N ASP A 529 13.12 6.63 -27.97
CA ASP A 529 14.41 7.12 -27.49
C ASP A 529 14.19 8.19 -26.41
N LEU A 530 14.38 7.79 -25.15
CA LEU A 530 14.21 8.66 -23.99
C LEU A 530 15.46 9.49 -23.69
N THR A 531 16.49 9.53 -24.53
CA THR A 531 17.77 10.22 -24.21
C THR A 531 17.55 11.64 -23.73
N ASP A 532 16.79 12.44 -24.48
CA ASP A 532 16.54 13.86 -24.19
C ASP A 532 15.20 14.13 -23.47
N VAL A 533 14.50 13.08 -23.05
CA VAL A 533 13.21 13.18 -22.33
C VAL A 533 13.45 13.24 -20.83
N ASP A 534 12.82 14.18 -20.12
CA ASP A 534 12.75 14.14 -18.66
C ASP A 534 11.59 13.22 -18.24
N THR A 535 11.92 12.02 -17.79
CA THR A 535 10.91 11.01 -17.43
C THR A 535 10.32 11.23 -16.03
N THR A 536 10.79 12.26 -15.30
CA THR A 536 10.38 12.52 -13.91
C THR A 536 9.28 13.58 -13.79
N THR A 537 8.87 14.19 -14.90
CA THR A 537 7.81 15.20 -14.92
C THR A 537 6.43 14.55 -14.75
N PRO A 538 5.43 15.28 -14.24
CA PRO A 538 4.07 14.75 -14.06
C PRO A 538 3.39 14.38 -15.39
N GLY A 539 3.72 15.07 -16.49
CA GLY A 539 3.15 14.82 -17.81
C GLY A 539 3.81 13.66 -18.57
N PHE A 540 4.72 12.90 -17.95
CA PHE A 540 5.36 11.76 -18.58
C PHE A 540 4.53 10.48 -18.37
N HIS A 541 4.04 9.92 -19.48
CA HIS A 541 3.37 8.62 -19.49
C HIS A 541 4.37 7.55 -19.92
N GLN A 542 4.45 6.47 -19.16
CA GLN A 542 5.48 5.44 -19.36
C GLN A 542 5.26 4.67 -20.68
N GLU A 543 6.35 4.08 -21.19
CA GLU A 543 6.26 3.16 -22.32
C GLU A 543 5.37 1.94 -21.97
N ALA A 544 4.60 1.48 -22.95
CA ALA A 544 3.82 0.25 -22.88
C ALA A 544 4.11 -0.64 -24.10
N VAL A 545 3.96 -1.95 -23.95
CA VAL A 545 4.26 -2.92 -25.03
C VAL A 545 3.03 -3.22 -25.88
N VAL A 546 1.88 -3.42 -25.25
CA VAL A 546 0.62 -3.77 -25.94
C VAL A 546 -0.30 -2.55 -26.01
N PRO A 547 -0.66 -2.05 -27.21
CA PRO A 547 -1.50 -0.86 -27.35
C PRO A 547 -2.94 -1.13 -26.95
N LEU A 548 -3.43 -0.37 -25.97
CA LEU A 548 -4.82 -0.32 -25.56
C LEU A 548 -5.22 1.14 -25.31
N GLY A 549 -6.53 1.42 -25.31
CA GLY A 549 -7.04 2.77 -24.98
C GLY A 549 -6.93 3.09 -23.48
N SER A 550 -6.85 2.07 -22.64
CA SER A 550 -6.60 2.14 -21.21
C SER A 550 -5.67 0.98 -20.83
N GLU A 551 -4.76 1.20 -19.90
CA GLU A 551 -4.01 0.12 -19.26
C GLU A 551 -4.98 -0.79 -18.48
N THR A 552 -4.62 -2.06 -18.24
CA THR A 552 -5.48 -3.03 -17.55
C THR A 552 -5.03 -3.29 -16.12
N HIS A 553 -5.98 -3.61 -15.24
CA HIS A 553 -5.68 -4.22 -13.94
C HIS A 553 -4.80 -5.47 -14.07
N ALA A 554 -4.22 -5.89 -12.94
CA ALA A 554 -3.51 -7.15 -12.80
C ALA A 554 -4.10 -8.02 -11.67
N ALA A 555 -3.82 -9.32 -11.76
CA ALA A 555 -4.51 -10.38 -11.02
C ALA A 555 -3.71 -10.94 -9.84
N GLU A 556 -2.50 -10.46 -9.60
CA GLU A 556 -1.71 -10.91 -8.45
C GLU A 556 -2.30 -10.42 -7.13
N ASP A 557 -1.92 -11.12 -6.07
CA ASP A 557 -2.33 -10.78 -4.71
C ASP A 557 -1.88 -9.36 -4.32
N VAL A 558 -2.73 -8.68 -3.57
CA VAL A 558 -2.46 -7.34 -3.02
C VAL A 558 -2.14 -7.40 -1.53
N GLY A 559 -1.46 -6.38 -1.01
CA GLY A 559 -1.12 -6.29 0.41
C GLY A 559 -2.33 -5.90 1.26
N VAL A 560 -2.42 -6.48 2.46
CA VAL A 560 -3.37 -6.07 3.52
C VAL A 560 -2.55 -5.72 4.75
N TYR A 561 -2.77 -4.54 5.33
CA TYR A 561 -2.07 -4.02 6.50
C TYR A 561 -3.09 -3.65 7.58
N ALA A 562 -2.84 -4.01 8.84
CA ALA A 562 -3.84 -3.78 9.88
C ALA A 562 -3.26 -3.46 11.27
N VAL A 563 -4.02 -2.70 12.05
CA VAL A 563 -3.79 -2.40 13.47
C VAL A 563 -5.11 -2.31 14.23
N GLY A 564 -5.05 -2.51 15.55
CA GLY A 564 -6.20 -2.44 16.43
C GLY A 564 -6.83 -3.80 16.75
N PRO A 565 -8.03 -3.82 17.36
CA PRO A 565 -8.70 -5.06 17.74
C PRO A 565 -8.93 -5.97 16.53
N GLY A 566 -8.60 -7.26 16.67
CA GLY A 566 -8.75 -8.24 15.58
C GLY A 566 -7.67 -8.19 14.48
N ALA A 567 -6.81 -7.17 14.43
CA ALA A 567 -5.82 -7.00 13.34
C ALA A 567 -4.83 -8.16 13.19
N HIS A 568 -4.54 -8.89 14.27
CA HIS A 568 -3.68 -10.09 14.26
C HIS A 568 -4.20 -11.24 13.38
N LEU A 569 -5.47 -11.19 12.94
CA LEU A 569 -6.06 -12.14 12.00
C LEU A 569 -5.59 -11.89 10.56
N VAL A 570 -5.03 -10.70 10.27
CA VAL A 570 -4.42 -10.38 8.97
C VAL A 570 -3.01 -10.98 8.91
N THR A 571 -2.93 -12.23 8.46
CA THR A 571 -1.68 -12.98 8.29
C THR A 571 -1.79 -13.98 7.14
N GLY A 572 -0.68 -14.26 6.47
CA GLY A 572 -0.63 -15.22 5.35
C GLY A 572 -1.29 -14.71 4.07
N THR A 573 -1.78 -15.64 3.24
CA THR A 573 -2.46 -15.35 1.97
C THR A 573 -3.91 -15.78 2.07
N ASN A 574 -4.83 -14.87 1.79
CA ASN A 574 -6.25 -15.01 2.11
C ASN A 574 -7.14 -14.71 0.90
N GLU A 575 -8.39 -15.16 0.95
CA GLU A 575 -9.40 -14.57 0.07
C GLU A 575 -9.64 -13.12 0.48
N GLN A 576 -9.92 -12.26 -0.49
CA GLN A 576 -10.26 -10.86 -0.22
C GLN A 576 -11.49 -10.71 0.70
N SER A 577 -12.42 -11.68 0.65
CA SER A 577 -13.56 -11.74 1.57
C SER A 577 -13.19 -11.89 3.06
N LEU A 578 -11.95 -12.28 3.39
CA LEU A 578 -11.49 -12.30 4.77
C LEU A 578 -11.61 -10.92 5.44
N ILE A 579 -11.44 -9.84 4.66
CA ILE A 579 -11.44 -8.46 5.18
C ILE A 579 -12.77 -8.17 5.90
N PHE A 580 -13.91 -8.53 5.30
CA PHE A 580 -15.22 -8.44 5.94
C PHE A 580 -15.25 -9.18 7.28
N HIS A 581 -14.79 -10.44 7.30
CA HIS A 581 -14.82 -11.27 8.51
C HIS A 581 -13.91 -10.73 9.62
N VAL A 582 -12.80 -10.07 9.29
CA VAL A 582 -11.95 -9.40 10.28
C VAL A 582 -12.66 -8.18 10.86
N MET A 583 -13.33 -7.38 10.01
CA MET A 583 -14.13 -6.24 10.46
C MET A 583 -15.31 -6.67 11.35
N ASP A 584 -16.06 -7.68 10.91
CA ASP A 584 -17.16 -8.26 11.69
C ASP A 584 -16.66 -8.88 13.00
N TYR A 585 -15.55 -9.61 13.00
CA TYR A 585 -14.96 -10.13 14.23
C TYR A 585 -14.58 -9.00 15.20
N ALA A 586 -13.91 -7.97 14.69
CA ALA A 586 -13.44 -6.88 15.54
C ALA A 586 -14.59 -6.11 16.16
N ALA A 587 -15.67 -5.84 15.42
CA ALA A 587 -16.77 -5.00 15.84
C ALA A 587 -18.10 -5.73 16.16
N ASP A 588 -18.15 -7.06 16.08
CA ASP A 588 -19.38 -7.87 16.25
C ASP A 588 -20.56 -7.36 15.40
N LEU A 589 -20.32 -6.90 14.16
CA LEU A 589 -21.32 -6.16 13.36
C LEU A 589 -22.60 -6.96 13.12
N VAL A 590 -22.49 -8.20 12.63
CA VAL A 590 -23.63 -9.10 12.37
C VAL A 590 -24.43 -9.32 13.63
N LYS A 591 -23.75 -9.65 14.73
CA LYS A 591 -24.39 -9.95 16.01
C LYS A 591 -25.09 -8.73 16.62
N GLN A 592 -24.51 -7.53 16.48
CA GLN A 592 -25.13 -6.30 16.95
C GLN A 592 -26.35 -5.93 16.10
N ALA A 593 -26.26 -6.08 14.78
CA ALA A 593 -27.37 -5.86 13.87
C ALA A 593 -28.54 -6.82 14.15
N ASP A 594 -28.27 -8.13 14.27
CA ASP A 594 -29.27 -9.14 14.62
C ASP A 594 -29.96 -8.84 15.97
N ALA A 595 -29.20 -8.39 16.96
CA ALA A 595 -29.75 -8.04 18.26
C ALA A 595 -30.66 -6.79 18.21
N LYS A 596 -30.43 -5.88 17.25
CA LYS A 596 -31.29 -4.73 17.02
C LYS A 596 -32.56 -5.11 16.26
N LEU A 597 -32.46 -5.97 15.24
CA LEU A 597 -33.60 -6.47 14.46
C LEU A 597 -34.55 -7.36 15.26
N ALA A 598 -34.07 -7.98 16.35
CA ALA A 598 -34.89 -8.82 17.22
C ALA A 598 -35.70 -8.04 18.29
N GLN A 599 -35.52 -6.72 18.40
CA GLN A 599 -36.22 -5.83 19.35
C GLN A 599 -37.46 -5.24 18.71
#